data_AF-A0A6J6MZA8-F1
#
_entry.id   AF-A0A6J6MZA8-F1
#
_cell.length_a   1.000
_cell.length_b   1.000
_cell.length_c   1.000
_cell.angle_alpha   90.00
_cell.angle_beta   90.00
_cell.angle_gamma   90.00
#
_symmetry.space_group_name_H-M   'P 1'
#
loop_
_entity.id
_entity.type
_entity.pdbx_description
1 polymer ?
#
loop_
_entity_poly.entity_id
_entity_poly.type
_entity_poly.pdbx_seq_one_letter_code
_entity_poly.pdbx_strand_id
1 'polypeptide(L)'
;MDLQFWPWAIGANTQLSFIPGADLSVNLGRFITFHFLSAMAWDIPRAILTVALTLAAGPAVLTALRRTKKRAAFLTPIEFIERAKSPEAI
;
A
#
# COMPACT_ATOMS: atom_id res chain seq x y z
N MET A 1 -14.42 16.01 -0.96
CA MET A 1 -14.74 17.23 -1.72
C MET A 1 -15.94 17.05 -2.64
N ASP A 2 -16.46 15.84 -2.79
CA ASP A 2 -17.42 15.54 -3.85
C ASP A 2 -18.83 16.06 -3.54
N LEU A 3 -19.25 16.07 -2.28
CA LEU A 3 -20.59 16.53 -1.90
C LEU A 3 -20.82 18.01 -2.23
N GLN A 4 -19.82 18.87 -1.96
CA GLN A 4 -19.88 20.30 -2.29
C GLN A 4 -19.79 20.55 -3.81
N PHE A 5 -19.16 19.66 -4.57
CA PHE A 5 -18.90 19.81 -6.00
C PHE A 5 -20.03 19.22 -6.86
N TRP A 6 -20.61 18.11 -6.40
CA TRP A 6 -21.58 17.30 -7.11
C TRP A 6 -22.74 18.07 -7.76
N PRO A 7 -23.40 19.04 -7.09
CA PRO A 7 -24.51 19.79 -7.69
C PRO A 7 -24.15 20.53 -9.00
N TRP A 8 -22.86 20.79 -9.22
CA TRP A 8 -22.35 21.59 -10.34
C TRP A 8 -21.57 20.75 -11.36
N ALA A 9 -21.25 19.50 -11.04
CA ALA A 9 -20.26 18.70 -11.76
C ALA A 9 -20.74 18.18 -13.14
N ILE A 10 -22.05 17.95 -13.29
CA ILE A 10 -22.61 17.15 -14.39
C ILE A 10 -23.77 17.87 -15.13
N GLY A 11 -24.02 19.14 -14.81
CA GLY A 11 -25.16 19.92 -15.34
C GLY A 11 -26.49 19.58 -14.66
N ALA A 12 -27.56 20.32 -15.00
CA ALA A 12 -28.84 20.22 -14.28
C ALA A 12 -29.76 19.06 -14.70
N ASN A 13 -29.55 18.48 -15.89
CA ASN A 13 -30.51 17.56 -16.52
C ASN A 13 -30.01 16.12 -16.68
N THR A 14 -29.10 15.66 -15.83
CA THR A 14 -28.63 14.27 -15.85
C THR A 14 -29.30 13.43 -14.78
N GLN A 15 -29.25 12.11 -14.95
CA GLN A 15 -29.81 11.16 -13.98
C GLN A 15 -29.12 11.23 -12.61
N LEU A 16 -27.91 11.77 -12.56
CA LEU A 16 -27.12 11.94 -11.35
C LEU A 16 -27.15 13.37 -10.81
N SER A 17 -27.84 14.31 -11.47
CA SER A 17 -27.90 15.71 -11.05
C SER A 17 -28.70 15.87 -9.75
N PHE A 18 -28.31 16.85 -8.93
CA PHE A 18 -29.08 17.26 -7.77
C PHE A 18 -30.47 17.78 -8.19
N ILE A 19 -31.52 17.41 -7.45
CA ILE A 19 -32.88 17.89 -7.68
C ILE A 19 -33.28 18.83 -6.53
N PRO A 20 -33.49 20.13 -6.80
CA PRO A 20 -34.03 21.06 -5.82
C PRO A 20 -35.42 20.64 -5.33
N GLY A 21 -35.63 20.62 -4.01
CA GLY A 21 -36.93 20.30 -3.40
C GLY A 21 -37.30 18.81 -3.36
N ALA A 22 -36.45 17.91 -3.88
CA ALA A 22 -36.66 16.47 -3.73
C ALA A 22 -36.33 15.98 -2.31
N ASP A 23 -36.91 14.85 -1.93
CA ASP A 23 -36.61 14.18 -0.67
C ASP A 23 -35.10 13.92 -0.50
N LEU A 24 -34.64 14.00 0.75
CA LEU A 24 -33.24 13.80 1.10
C LEU A 24 -32.71 12.43 0.62
N SER A 25 -33.52 11.38 0.72
CA SER A 25 -33.17 10.02 0.29
C SER A 25 -32.86 9.94 -1.21
N VAL A 26 -33.60 10.68 -2.04
CA VAL A 26 -33.43 10.70 -3.50
C VAL A 26 -32.09 11.32 -3.87
N ASN A 27 -31.79 12.49 -3.31
CA ASN A 27 -30.53 13.18 -3.58
C ASN A 27 -29.33 12.41 -2.99
N LEU A 28 -29.50 11.74 -1.84
CA LEU A 28 -28.46 10.90 -1.26
C LEU A 28 -28.11 9.70 -2.16
N GLY A 29 -29.12 9.03 -2.73
CA GLY A 29 -28.88 7.93 -3.68
C GLY A 29 -28.13 8.38 -4.94
N ARG A 30 -28.48 9.56 -5.48
CA ARG A 30 -27.79 10.16 -6.63
C ARG A 30 -26.35 10.55 -6.30
N PHE A 31 -26.13 11.15 -5.13
CA PHE A 31 -24.80 11.49 -4.64
C PHE A 31 -23.92 10.25 -4.48
N ILE A 32 -24.42 9.19 -3.84
CA ILE A 32 -23.67 7.94 -3.65
C ILE A 32 -23.24 7.39 -5.01
N THR A 33 -24.16 7.33 -5.98
CA THR A 33 -23.86 6.81 -7.32
C THR A 33 -22.81 7.67 -8.02
N PHE A 34 -22.94 9.00 -7.95
CA PHE A 34 -21.94 9.94 -8.48
C PHE A 34 -20.57 9.77 -7.81
N HIS A 35 -20.54 9.64 -6.49
CA HIS A 35 -19.31 9.50 -5.71
C HIS A 35 -18.57 8.22 -6.09
N PHE A 36 -19.27 7.08 -6.17
CA PHE A 36 -18.65 5.83 -6.60
C PHE A 36 -18.14 5.91 -8.04
N LEU A 37 -18.94 6.44 -8.96
CA LEU A 37 -18.54 6.49 -10.36
C LEU A 37 -17.32 7.38 -10.58
N SER A 38 -17.27 8.52 -9.90
CA SER A 38 -16.13 9.45 -9.99
C SER A 38 -14.89 8.93 -9.25
N ALA A 39 -15.05 8.31 -8.08
CA ALA A 39 -13.93 7.74 -7.33
C ALA A 39 -13.33 6.50 -8.03
N MET A 40 -14.17 5.60 -8.54
CA MET A 40 -13.72 4.36 -9.21
C MET A 40 -12.88 4.64 -10.45
N ALA A 41 -13.16 5.72 -11.18
CA ALA A 41 -12.37 6.13 -12.34
C ALA A 41 -10.88 6.38 -11.98
N TRP A 42 -10.61 6.84 -10.76
CA TRP A 42 -9.25 7.06 -10.26
C TRP A 42 -8.70 5.87 -9.46
N ASP A 43 -9.54 5.26 -8.64
CA ASP A 43 -9.12 4.20 -7.73
C ASP A 43 -8.77 2.90 -8.46
N ILE A 44 -9.45 2.55 -9.55
CA ILE A 44 -9.17 1.32 -10.31
C ILE A 44 -7.78 1.37 -10.96
N PRO A 45 -7.41 2.38 -11.76
CA PRO A 45 -6.07 2.46 -12.33
C PRO A 45 -4.98 2.45 -11.26
N ARG A 46 -5.18 3.21 -10.17
CA ARG A 46 -4.24 3.25 -9.04
C ARG A 46 -4.09 1.88 -8.38
N ALA A 47 -5.18 1.17 -8.16
CA ALA A 47 -5.17 -0.18 -7.59
C ALA A 47 -4.41 -1.16 -8.49
N ILE A 48 -4.70 -1.15 -9.80
CA ILE A 48 -4.01 -1.99 -10.78
C ILE A 48 -2.51 -1.72 -10.78
N LEU A 49 -2.11 -0.45 -10.84
CA LEU A 49 -0.70 -0.07 -10.82
C LEU A 49 -0.02 -0.52 -9.53
N THR A 50 -0.67 -0.32 -8.38
CA THR A 50 -0.14 -0.71 -7.07
C THR A 50 0.05 -2.22 -6.98
N VAL A 51 -0.93 -3.00 -7.43
CA VAL A 51 -0.84 -4.47 -7.48
C VAL A 51 0.29 -4.90 -8.42
N ALA A 52 0.37 -4.33 -9.63
CA ALA A 52 1.42 -4.66 -10.59
C ALA A 52 2.82 -4.38 -10.03
N LEU A 53 3.02 -3.20 -9.44
CA LEU A 53 4.30 -2.84 -8.81
C LEU A 53 4.63 -3.74 -7.61
N THR A 54 3.63 -4.09 -6.80
CA THR A 54 3.82 -5.00 -5.65
C THR A 54 4.22 -6.40 -6.12
N LEU A 55 3.58 -6.93 -7.17
CA LEU A 55 3.92 -8.24 -7.73
C LEU A 55 5.30 -8.24 -8.39
N ALA A 56 5.68 -7.15 -9.07
CA ALA A 56 6.98 -7.02 -9.70
C ALA A 56 8.12 -6.85 -8.66
N ALA A 57 7.93 -5.99 -7.65
CA ALA A 57 8.95 -5.69 -6.65
C ALA A 57 9.00 -6.71 -5.51
N GLY A 58 7.88 -7.38 -5.20
CA GLY A 58 7.72 -8.29 -4.08
C GLY A 58 8.81 -9.37 -3.98
N PRO A 59 9.11 -10.14 -5.05
CA PRO A 59 10.16 -11.16 -5.01
C PRO A 59 11.54 -10.62 -4.66
N ALA A 60 11.93 -9.45 -5.20
CA ALA A 60 13.21 -8.82 -4.93
C ALA A 60 13.30 -8.37 -3.46
N VAL A 61 12.25 -7.72 -2.95
CA VAL A 61 12.15 -7.28 -1.55
C VAL A 61 12.19 -8.49 -0.61
N LEU A 62 11.40 -9.53 -0.86
CA LEU A 62 11.37 -10.74 -0.04
C LEU A 62 12.72 -11.46 -0.05
N THR A 63 13.43 -11.48 -1.18
CA THR A 63 14.77 -12.08 -1.28
C THR A 63 15.77 -11.32 -0.41
N ALA A 64 15.78 -9.98 -0.50
CA ALA A 64 16.65 -9.15 0.33
C ALA A 64 16.37 -9.35 1.84
N LEU A 65 15.10 -9.36 2.23
CA LEU A 65 14.68 -9.59 3.62
C LEU A 65 15.00 -11.01 4.11
N ARG A 66 14.94 -12.03 3.25
CA ARG A 66 15.35 -13.40 3.64
C ARG A 66 16.84 -13.50 3.90
N ARG A 67 17.68 -12.71 3.23
CA ARG A 67 19.13 -12.70 3.45
C ARG A 67 19.50 -12.22 4.85
N THR A 68 18.75 -11.28 5.41
CA THR A 68 18.98 -10.77 6.77
C THR A 68 18.48 -11.74 7.86
N LYS A 69 17.62 -12.71 7.50
CA LYS A 69 17.09 -13.72 8.44
C LYS A 69 18.09 -14.85 8.77
N LYS A 70 19.26 -14.93 8.12
CA LYS A 70 20.28 -15.91 8.55
C LYS A 70 20.80 -15.53 9.95
N ARG A 71 20.27 -16.19 10.98
CA ARG A 71 20.88 -16.21 12.31
C ARG A 71 22.28 -16.82 12.18
N ALA A 72 23.29 -16.17 12.74
CA ALA A 72 24.59 -16.79 12.93
C ALA A 72 24.42 -17.98 13.88
N ALA A 73 24.35 -19.19 13.32
CA ALA A 73 24.36 -20.42 14.08
C ALA A 73 25.82 -20.77 14.35
N PHE A 74 26.36 -20.28 15.48
CA PHE A 74 27.62 -20.77 16.00
C PHE A 74 27.37 -22.19 16.54
N LEU A 75 27.41 -23.18 15.64
CA LEU A 75 27.25 -24.60 15.98
C LEU A 75 28.49 -25.16 16.70
N THR A 76 29.58 -24.39 16.74
CA THR A 76 30.83 -24.76 17.40
C THR A 76 31.03 -23.87 18.63
N PRO A 77 31.26 -24.45 19.82
CA PRO A 77 31.72 -23.69 20.98
C PRO A 77 32.98 -22.88 20.62
N ILE A 78 33.05 -21.64 21.09
CA ILE A 78 34.22 -20.78 20.88
C ILE A 78 35.36 -21.36 21.72
N GLU A 79 36.38 -21.92 21.07
CA GLU A 79 37.60 -22.36 21.73
C GLU A 79 38.64 -21.23 21.72
N PHE A 80 38.98 -20.73 22.91
CA PHE A 80 40.09 -19.79 23.09
C PHE A 80 41.40 -20.57 23.13
N ILE A 81 42.18 -20.49 22.05
CA ILE A 81 43.55 -21.01 22.05
C ILE A 81 44.41 -20.00 22.80
N GLU A 82 44.89 -20.38 23.98
CA GLU A 82 45.92 -19.64 24.68
C GLU A 82 47.20 -19.69 23.82
N ARG A 83 47.61 -18.55 23.27
CA ARG A 83 48.88 -18.45 22.55
C ARG A 83 49.97 -18.76 23.57
N ALA A 84 50.56 -19.96 23.46
CA ALA A 84 51.70 -20.35 24.27
C ALA A 84 52.75 -19.23 24.23
N LYS A 85 53.09 -18.68 25.40
CA LYS A 85 54.22 -17.77 25.52
C LYS A 85 55.44 -18.50 24.98
N SER A 86 56.03 -17.96 23.92
CA SER A 86 57.29 -18.45 23.39
C SER A 86 58.30 -18.47 24.55
N PRO A 87 58.95 -19.60 24.85
CA PRO A 87 59.96 -19.62 25.89
C PRO A 87 61.06 -18.65 25.47
N GLU A 88 61.32 -17.64 26.32
CA GLU A 88 62.48 -16.77 26.18
C GLU A 88 63.71 -17.65 26.09
N ALA A 89 64.37 -17.61 24.93
CA ALA A 89 65.67 -18.22 24.74
C ALA A 89 66.68 -17.44 25.59
N ILE A 90 67.18 -18.07 26.65
CA ILE A 90 68.39 -17.69 27.38
C ILE A 90 69.22 -18.94 27.59
#